data_AF-A0A7Z9S336-F1
#
_entry.id   AF-A0A7Z9S336-F1
#
_cell.length_a   1.000
_cell.length_b   1.000
_cell.length_c   1.000
_cell.angle_alpha   90.00
_cell.angle_beta   90.00
_cell.angle_gamma   90.00
#
_symmetry.space_group_name_H-M   'P 1'
#
loop_
_entity.id
_entity.type
_entity.pdbx_description
1 polymer ?
#
loop_
_entity_poly.entity_id
_entity_poly.type
_entity_poly.pdbx_seq_one_letter_code
_entity_poly.pdbx_strand_id
1 'polypeptide(L)' 'MNTRKILFPQLIAALMFVSACSTNPATGQQSFTAFMSRAEEIRIGAEEHPKLIKAMGGAYTVAKL' A
#
# COMPACT_ATOMS: atom_id res chain seq x y z
N MET A 1 -11.33 32.86 24.42
CA MET A 1 -10.97 32.00 23.27
C MET A 1 -11.88 30.77 23.29
N ASN A 2 -12.63 30.48 22.23
CA ASN A 2 -13.64 29.42 22.24
C ASN A 2 -12.97 28.05 22.10
N THR A 3 -12.92 27.27 23.17
CA THR A 3 -12.25 25.96 23.27
C THR A 3 -12.72 24.96 22.21
N ARG A 4 -13.99 25.04 21.78
CA ARG A 4 -14.52 24.22 20.67
C ARG A 4 -13.82 24.46 19.33
N LYS A 5 -13.36 25.70 19.07
CA LYS A 5 -12.66 26.04 17.81
C LYS A 5 -11.23 25.46 17.77
N ILE A 6 -10.68 25.08 18.92
CA ILE A 6 -9.32 24.52 19.05
C ILE A 6 -9.36 22.99 19.10
N LEU A 7 -10.32 22.42 19.84
CA LEU A 7 -10.45 20.96 19.97
C LEU A 7 -10.80 20.25 18.66
N PHE A 8 -11.64 20.88 17.82
CA PHE A 8 -12.09 20.29 16.57
C PHE A 8 -10.95 20.02 15.56
N PRO A 9 -10.07 20.98 15.21
CA PRO A 9 -8.95 20.71 14.30
C PRO A 9 -7.92 19.74 14.91
N GLN A 10 -7.70 19.75 16.23
CA GLN A 10 -6.80 18.80 16.89
C GLN A 10 -7.30 17.35 16.78
N LEU A 11 -8.61 17.15 16.95
CA LEU A 11 -9.22 15.83 16.78
C LEU A 11 -9.08 15.33 15.33
N ILE A 12 -9.31 16.20 14.34
CA ILE A 12 -9.14 15.84 12.93
C ILE A 12 -7.67 15.47 12.63
N ALA A 13 -6.71 16.25 13.15
CA ALA A 13 -5.30 15.95 12.97
C ALA A 13 -4.89 14.59 13.58
N ALA A 14 -5.42 14.26 14.77
CA ALA A 14 -5.19 12.97 15.41
C ALA A 14 -5.78 11.80 14.60
N LEU A 15 -7.01 11.96 14.08
CA LEU A 15 -7.67 10.96 13.25
C LEU A 15 -6.94 10.71 11.92
N MET A 16 -6.37 11.76 11.31
CA MET A 16 -5.56 11.62 10.10
C MET A 16 -4.29 10.81 10.36
N PHE A 17 -3.62 11.02 11.51
CA PHE A 17 -2.39 10.29 11.86
C PHE A 17 -2.62 8.78 12.07
N VAL A 18 -3.72 8.37 12.69
CA VAL A 18 -4.01 6.94 12.91
C VAL A 18 -4.48 6.23 11.63
N SER A 19 -4.98 6.97 10.63
CA SER A 19 -5.38 6.37 9.34
C SER A 19 -4.19 5.83 8.52
N ALA A 20 -2.97 6.33 8.78
CA ALA A 20 -1.73 5.84 8.18
C ALA A 20 -1.27 4.47 8.71
N CYS A 21 -1.89 3.96 9.78
CA CYS A 21 -1.64 2.63 10.34
C CYS A 21 -2.59 1.56 9.76
N SER A 22 -3.04 1.74 8.52
CA SER A 22 -3.96 0.81 7.86
C SER A 22 -3.32 -0.57 7.64
N THR A 23 -4.10 -1.62 7.90
CA THR A 23 -3.70 -3.01 7.66
C THR A 23 -3.83 -3.32 6.17
N ASN A 24 -2.82 -3.92 5.58
CA ASN A 24 -2.88 -4.33 4.19
C ASN A 24 -3.93 -5.45 4.02
N PRO A 25 -5.00 -5.23 3.25
CA PRO A 25 -6.07 -6.22 3.12
C PRO A 25 -5.60 -7.50 2.41
N ALA A 26 -4.50 -7.46 1.65
CA ALA A 26 -3.94 -8.62 0.98
C ALA A 26 -3.23 -9.60 1.92
N THR A 27 -2.68 -9.10 3.05
CA THR A 27 -1.86 -9.92 3.96
C THR A 27 -2.37 -9.95 5.40
N GLY A 28 -3.28 -9.03 5.77
CA GLY A 28 -3.70 -8.84 7.16
C GLY A 28 -2.62 -8.25 8.07
N GLN A 29 -1.49 -7.81 7.51
CA GLN A 29 -0.38 -7.20 8.25
C GLN A 29 -0.28 -5.69 7.94
N GLN A 30 0.31 -4.92 8.85
CA GLN A 30 0.64 -3.53 8.54
C GLN A 30 1.78 -3.50 7.50
N SER A 31 1.60 -2.81 6.37
CA SER A 31 2.64 -2.65 5.36
C SER A 31 2.71 -1.22 4.86
N PHE A 32 3.90 -0.62 4.84
CA PHE A 32 4.14 0.72 4.33
C PHE A 32 5.14 0.64 3.16
N THR A 33 4.67 0.91 1.94
CA THR A 33 5.48 0.73 0.71
C THR A 33 6.29 1.97 0.31
N ALA A 34 6.08 3.14 0.95
CA ALA A 34 6.58 4.40 0.40
C ALA A 34 8.11 4.62 0.52
N PHE A 35 8.85 3.76 1.25
CA PHE A 35 10.31 3.89 1.42
C PHE A 35 11.11 2.69 0.86
N MET A 36 10.54 1.93 -0.06
CA MET A 36 11.26 0.84 -0.70
C MET A 36 12.36 1.39 -1.63
N SER A 37 13.56 0.81 -1.57
CA SER A 37 14.61 1.17 -2.52
C SER A 37 14.26 0.63 -3.91
N ARG A 38 14.72 1.30 -4.97
CA ARG A 38 14.54 0.80 -6.34
C ARG A 38 15.05 -0.64 -6.54
N ALA A 39 16.18 -0.98 -5.92
CA ALA A 39 16.75 -2.32 -6.00
C ALA A 39 15.82 -3.36 -5.37
N GLU A 40 15.21 -3.02 -4.24
CA GLU A 40 14.26 -3.88 -3.54
C GLU A 40 12.95 -4.02 -4.34
N GLU A 41 12.44 -2.94 -4.94
CA GLU A 41 11.27 -3.00 -5.84
C GLU A 41 11.51 -3.94 -7.02
N ILE A 42 12.69 -3.86 -7.65
CA ILE A 42 13.06 -4.74 -8.77
C ILE A 42 13.12 -6.20 -8.30
N ARG A 43 13.75 -6.48 -7.16
CA ARG A 43 13.86 -7.84 -6.62
C ARG A 43 12.49 -8.44 -6.32
N ILE A 44 11.64 -7.70 -5.61
CA ILE A 44 10.27 -8.15 -5.28
C ILE A 44 9.45 -8.35 -6.54
N GLY A 45 9.54 -7.44 -7.52
CA GLY A 45 8.89 -7.60 -8.81
C GLY A 45 9.28 -8.90 -9.51
N ALA A 46 10.57 -9.24 -9.54
CA ALA A 46 11.05 -10.49 -10.12
C ALA A 46 10.55 -11.74 -9.37
N GLU A 47 10.43 -11.67 -8.04
CA GLU A 47 9.95 -12.76 -7.20
C GLU A 47 8.43 -12.99 -7.30
N GLU A 48 7.64 -11.91 -7.34
CA GLU A 48 6.17 -11.97 -7.34
C GLU A 48 5.57 -12.11 -8.74
N HIS A 49 6.23 -11.61 -9.79
CA HIS A 49 5.75 -11.69 -11.17
C HIS A 49 5.34 -13.10 -11.62
N PRO A 50 6.16 -14.17 -11.46
CA PRO A 50 5.76 -15.51 -11.89
C PRO A 50 4.56 -16.05 -11.11
N LYS A 51 4.42 -15.67 -9.82
CA LYS A 51 3.28 -16.08 -8.99
C LYS A 51 1.99 -15.46 -9.50
N LEU A 52 2.03 -14.17 -9.85
CA LEU A 52 0.92 -13.44 -10.44
C LEU A 52 0.52 -14.03 -11.80
N ILE A 53 1.48 -14.27 -12.70
CA ILE A 53 1.20 -14.88 -14.01
C ILE A 53 0.49 -16.23 -13.83
N LYS A 54 0.94 -17.06 -12.89
CA LYS A 54 0.27 -18.34 -12.58
C LYS A 54 -1.14 -18.14 -12.04
N ALA A 55 -1.33 -17.23 -11.09
CA ALA A 55 -2.64 -16.96 -10.49
C ALA A 55 -3.66 -16.41 -11.50
N MET A 56 -3.18 -15.70 -12.52
CA MET A 56 -4.01 -15.06 -13.55
C MET A 56 -4.29 -15.96 -14.77
N GLY A 57 -3.95 -17.25 -14.71
CA GLY A 57 -4.25 -18.21 -15.78
C GLY A 57 -3.13 -18.39 -16.82
N GLY A 58 -1.94 -17.88 -16.56
CA GLY A 58 -0.76 -18.00 -17.43
C GLY A 58 -0.48 -16.76 -18.25
N ALA A 59 0.66 -16.76 -18.94
CA ALA A 59 1.05 -15.66 -19.81
C ALA A 59 0.23 -15.68 -21.10
N TYR A 60 -0.10 -14.50 -21.62
CA TYR A 60 -0.65 -14.38 -22.97
C TYR A 60 0.36 -14.91 -23.99
N THR A 61 -0.07 -15.88 -24.80
CA THR A 61 0.75 -16.48 -25.87
C THR A 61 0.61 -15.74 -27.20
N VAL A 62 -0.38 -14.85 -27.31
CA VAL A 62 -0.55 -13.97 -28.45
C VAL A 62 0.47 -12.84 -28.37
N ALA A 63 1.54 -12.98 -29.14
CA ALA A 63 2.52 -11.93 -29.29
C ALA A 63 1.88 -10.72 -29.96
N LYS A 64 1.86 -9.59 -29.22
CA LYS A 64 1.81 -8.22 -29.74
C LYS A 64 0.46 -7.76 -30.34
N LEU A 65 -0.12 -6.72 -29.74
CA LEU A 65 -0.81 -5.67 -30.49
C LEU A 65 0.23 -4.66 -30.99
#